data_AF-A0A535H5A7-F1
#
_entry.id   AF-A0A535H5A7-F1
#
_cell.length_a   1.000
_cell.length_b   1.000
_cell.length_c   1.000
_cell.angle_alpha   90.00
_cell.angle_beta   90.00
_cell.angle_gamma   90.00
#
_symmetry.space_group_name_H-M   'P 1'
#
loop_
_entity.id
_entity.type
_entity.pdbx_description
1 polymer ?
#
loop_
_entity_poly.entity_id
_entity_poly.type
_entity_poly.pdbx_seq_one_letter_code
_entity_poly.pdbx_strand_id
1 'polypeptide(L)'
;AAGPADQVRAAVRTAAGRGVAVRLLYNVDFPNPIPVPPPSQADTAFIASLGVSTKPVSGIPDLMHHKYMVADAATIWTGSTNWTNDSWTKEENVIVKIPSSALAAEYARNFGELWDTGRVEGTGKYDLASVPVVYQGSPVRAHVFFAPGRGRQMAHAIAQAIAHAKRRIRVCSPVITAGVILGTLGDLAHRRHPDFKGVYDRTQMAEVLGQWRVDPHATWKGPAFQTVSAALPFASKVTTPYTPTSVHDFMHAKITVVDNTVFTGSYNLSHAGEDNAENLLQLDGAPLADRFVEFVDAVYARYAQTPAAAPK
;
A
#
# COMPACT_ATOMS: atom_id res chain seq x y z
N ALA A 1 -25.16 -13.90 -3.09
CA ALA A 1 -24.43 -13.50 -4.31
C ALA A 1 -23.06 -14.17 -4.29
N ALA A 2 -22.47 -14.48 -5.45
CA ALA A 2 -21.11 -15.01 -5.53
C ALA A 2 -20.11 -14.00 -4.94
N GLY A 3 -19.16 -14.47 -4.11
CA GLY A 3 -18.20 -13.59 -3.44
C GLY A 3 -17.20 -12.95 -4.42
N PRO A 4 -16.40 -11.96 -4.00
CA PRO A 4 -15.40 -11.31 -4.87
C PRO A 4 -14.51 -12.30 -5.64
N ALA A 5 -14.00 -13.33 -4.97
CA ALA A 5 -13.18 -14.36 -5.60
C ALA A 5 -13.90 -15.09 -6.75
N ASP A 6 -15.18 -15.44 -6.58
CA ASP A 6 -15.97 -16.09 -7.63
C ASP A 6 -16.17 -15.18 -8.85
N GLN A 7 -16.38 -13.89 -8.61
CA GLN A 7 -16.51 -12.90 -9.68
C GLN A 7 -15.20 -12.75 -10.47
N VAL A 8 -14.06 -12.70 -9.78
CA VAL A 8 -12.74 -12.68 -10.42
C VAL A 8 -12.50 -13.95 -11.24
N ARG A 9 -12.81 -15.13 -10.68
CA ARG A 9 -12.68 -16.41 -11.39
C ARG A 9 -13.53 -16.44 -12.66
N ALA A 10 -14.78 -15.99 -12.59
CA ALA A 10 -15.66 -15.89 -13.74
C ALA A 10 -15.07 -14.93 -14.80
N ALA A 11 -14.65 -13.73 -14.40
CA ALA A 11 -14.08 -12.73 -15.29
C ALA A 11 -12.81 -13.22 -16.00
N VAL A 12 -11.90 -13.85 -15.27
CA VAL A 12 -10.65 -14.43 -15.81
C VAL A 12 -10.97 -15.54 -16.82
N ARG A 13 -11.86 -16.47 -16.49
CA ARG A 13 -12.26 -17.56 -17.39
C ARG A 13 -12.99 -17.04 -18.63
N THR A 14 -13.86 -16.05 -18.50
CA THR A 14 -14.54 -15.43 -19.65
C THR A 14 -13.53 -14.70 -20.55
N ALA A 15 -12.55 -13.98 -19.99
CA ALA A 15 -11.50 -13.34 -20.77
C ALA A 15 -10.65 -14.36 -21.53
N ALA A 16 -10.19 -15.41 -20.84
CA ALA A 16 -9.44 -16.50 -21.46
C ALA A 16 -10.25 -17.22 -22.55
N GLY A 17 -11.55 -17.45 -22.33
CA GLY A 17 -12.47 -18.04 -23.32
C GLY A 17 -12.67 -17.18 -24.57
N ARG A 18 -12.43 -15.86 -24.50
CA ARG A 18 -12.36 -14.97 -25.66
C ARG A 18 -10.99 -14.95 -26.35
N GLY A 19 -10.03 -15.74 -25.88
CA GLY A 19 -8.66 -15.76 -26.39
C GLY A 19 -7.75 -14.67 -25.83
N VAL A 20 -8.16 -13.95 -24.77
CA VAL A 20 -7.29 -12.98 -24.10
C VAL A 20 -6.18 -13.71 -23.36
N ALA A 21 -4.92 -13.33 -23.60
CA ALA A 21 -3.78 -13.87 -22.87
C ALA A 21 -3.77 -13.35 -21.42
N VAL A 22 -4.00 -14.24 -20.45
CA VAL A 22 -3.98 -13.90 -19.02
C VAL A 22 -2.76 -14.54 -18.35
N ARG A 23 -1.97 -13.72 -17.66
CA ARG A 23 -0.84 -14.13 -16.82
C ARG A 23 -1.03 -13.60 -15.40
N LEU A 24 -0.77 -14.44 -14.41
CA LEU A 24 -0.93 -14.08 -13.00
C LEU A 24 0.31 -14.45 -12.20
N LEU A 25 0.85 -13.47 -11.45
CA LEU A 25 1.88 -13.68 -10.45
C LEU A 25 1.25 -13.70 -9.06
N TYR A 26 1.76 -14.56 -8.17
CA TYR A 26 1.33 -14.62 -6.79
C TYR A 26 2.51 -14.93 -5.87
N ASN A 27 2.46 -14.41 -4.65
CA ASN A 27 3.45 -14.66 -3.63
C ASN A 27 3.27 -16.06 -3.04
N VAL A 28 4.38 -16.76 -2.76
CA VAL A 28 4.41 -17.99 -1.97
C VAL A 28 5.35 -17.79 -0.80
N ASP A 29 4.79 -17.84 0.41
CA ASP A 29 5.54 -17.75 1.65
C ASP A 29 6.15 -19.12 2.02
N PHE A 30 7.30 -19.10 2.69
CA PHE A 30 7.83 -20.28 3.39
C PHE A 30 8.01 -19.98 4.89
N PRO A 31 8.13 -21.00 5.77
CA PRO A 31 7.92 -20.90 7.23
C PRO A 31 8.95 -20.10 8.08
N ASN A 32 9.72 -19.16 7.53
CA ASN A 32 10.73 -18.38 8.26
C ASN A 32 10.27 -16.90 8.40
N PRO A 33 10.82 -16.12 9.36
CA PRO A 33 10.03 -15.17 10.16
C PRO A 33 9.23 -14.20 9.29
N ILE A 34 7.92 -14.36 9.38
CA ILE A 34 6.95 -13.68 8.53
C ILE A 34 6.83 -12.22 8.98
N PRO A 35 6.82 -11.22 8.07
CA PRO A 35 6.55 -9.83 8.44
C PRO A 35 5.19 -9.71 9.16
N VAL A 36 5.01 -8.66 9.96
CA VAL A 36 3.81 -8.50 10.81
C VAL A 36 2.95 -7.30 10.37
N PRO A 37 1.62 -7.52 10.20
CA PRO A 37 0.95 -8.82 10.23
C PRO A 37 1.39 -9.70 9.05
N PRO A 38 1.35 -11.04 9.20
CA PRO A 38 1.70 -11.94 8.09
C PRO A 38 0.78 -11.69 6.90
N PRO A 39 1.31 -11.70 5.66
CA PRO A 39 0.48 -11.60 4.48
C PRO A 39 -0.49 -12.78 4.42
N SER A 40 -1.64 -12.57 3.79
CA SER A 40 -2.55 -13.67 3.48
C SER A 40 -1.85 -14.70 2.59
N GLN A 41 -1.87 -15.97 2.97
CA GLN A 41 -1.33 -17.04 2.13
C GLN A 41 -2.17 -17.18 0.85
N ALA A 42 -1.50 -17.33 -0.29
CA ALA A 42 -2.16 -17.56 -1.55
C ALA A 42 -2.88 -18.92 -1.56
N ASP A 43 -4.16 -18.94 -1.90
CA ASP A 43 -4.90 -20.17 -2.17
C ASP A 43 -4.49 -20.72 -3.55
N THR A 44 -3.46 -21.57 -3.55
CA THR A 44 -2.89 -22.15 -4.77
C THR A 44 -3.88 -23.04 -5.52
N ALA A 45 -4.80 -23.70 -4.81
CA ALA A 45 -5.86 -24.50 -5.42
C ALA A 45 -6.87 -23.61 -6.15
N PHE A 46 -7.29 -22.50 -5.54
CA PHE A 46 -8.13 -21.50 -6.20
C PHE A 46 -7.44 -20.89 -7.41
N ILE A 47 -6.16 -20.51 -7.29
CA ILE A 47 -5.37 -19.94 -8.39
C ILE A 47 -5.25 -20.93 -9.55
N ALA A 48 -4.95 -22.20 -9.26
CA ALA A 48 -4.93 -23.26 -10.27
C ALA A 48 -6.30 -23.43 -10.96
N SER A 49 -7.39 -23.27 -10.21
CA SER A 49 -8.75 -23.34 -10.75
C SER A 49 -9.06 -22.24 -11.79
N LEU A 50 -8.27 -21.17 -11.88
CA LEU A 50 -8.47 -20.12 -12.89
C LEU A 50 -8.23 -20.62 -14.32
N GLY A 51 -7.39 -21.65 -14.50
CA GLY A 51 -7.11 -22.24 -15.82
C GLY A 51 -6.32 -21.33 -16.76
N VAL A 52 -5.50 -20.43 -16.21
CA VAL A 52 -4.65 -19.48 -16.97
C VAL A 52 -3.19 -19.64 -16.58
N SER A 53 -2.28 -18.98 -17.30
CA SER A 53 -0.85 -19.01 -16.98
C SER A 53 -0.61 -18.34 -15.63
N THR A 54 -0.06 -19.08 -14.68
CA THR A 54 0.25 -18.58 -13.34
C THR A 54 1.72 -18.86 -13.02
N LYS A 55 2.34 -17.99 -12.23
CA LYS A 55 3.71 -18.22 -11.75
C LYS A 55 3.84 -17.80 -10.27
N PRO A 56 4.29 -18.71 -9.39
CA PRO A 56 4.62 -18.34 -8.02
C PRO A 56 5.92 -17.51 -7.99
N VAL A 57 5.98 -16.55 -7.09
CA VAL A 57 7.19 -15.79 -6.75
C VAL A 57 7.52 -16.07 -5.29
N SER A 58 8.78 -16.44 -5.02
CA SER A 58 9.25 -16.68 -3.66
C SER A 58 9.12 -15.41 -2.83
N GLY A 59 8.45 -15.50 -1.68
CA GLY A 59 8.36 -14.43 -0.69
C GLY A 59 9.53 -14.40 0.30
N ILE A 60 10.63 -15.08 -0.01
CA ILE A 60 11.85 -15.11 0.82
C ILE A 60 13.05 -14.55 0.04
N PRO A 61 13.85 -13.65 0.64
CA PRO A 61 13.61 -13.00 1.95
C PRO A 61 12.50 -11.94 1.92
N ASP A 62 12.12 -11.48 0.73
CA ASP A 62 11.20 -10.36 0.52
C ASP A 62 9.93 -10.80 -0.23
N LEU A 63 8.79 -10.21 0.13
CA LEU A 63 7.48 -10.56 -0.41
C LEU A 63 7.28 -10.01 -1.82
N MET A 64 6.61 -10.78 -2.68
CA MET A 64 5.97 -10.24 -3.88
C MET A 64 4.66 -9.54 -3.48
N HIS A 65 4.76 -8.27 -3.11
CA HIS A 65 3.66 -7.55 -2.46
C HIS A 65 2.94 -6.56 -3.38
N HIS A 66 3.13 -6.66 -4.70
CA HIS A 66 2.38 -5.85 -5.65
C HIS A 66 0.89 -6.20 -5.67
N LYS A 67 0.05 -5.17 -5.83
CA LYS A 67 -1.37 -5.32 -6.15
C LYS A 67 -1.66 -4.45 -7.36
N TYR A 68 -1.44 -4.99 -8.54
CA TYR A 68 -1.79 -4.31 -9.77
C TYR A 68 -2.24 -5.27 -10.87
N MET A 69 -2.89 -4.71 -11.88
CA MET A 69 -3.24 -5.36 -13.14
C MET A 69 -2.93 -4.41 -14.28
N VAL A 70 -2.39 -4.93 -15.37
CA VAL A 70 -2.26 -4.22 -16.65
C VAL A 70 -3.24 -4.85 -17.63
N ALA A 71 -4.11 -4.03 -18.22
CA ALA A 71 -5.08 -4.45 -19.22
C ALA A 71 -4.76 -3.80 -20.57
N ASP A 72 -4.73 -4.62 -21.62
CA ASP A 72 -4.61 -4.21 -23.03
C ASP A 72 -3.46 -3.25 -23.34
N ALA A 73 -2.37 -3.31 -22.56
CA ALA A 73 -1.25 -2.36 -22.61
C ALA A 73 -1.67 -0.88 -22.55
N ALA A 74 -2.84 -0.59 -21.99
CA ALA A 74 -3.47 0.73 -22.07
C ALA A 74 -4.00 1.22 -20.72
N THR A 75 -4.29 0.33 -19.78
CA THR A 75 -4.85 0.69 -18.48
C THR A 75 -4.15 -0.07 -17.37
N ILE A 76 -3.83 0.64 -16.28
CA ILE A 76 -3.37 0.02 -15.04
C ILE A 76 -4.46 0.13 -13.97
N TRP A 77 -4.58 -0.91 -13.16
CA TRP A 77 -5.23 -0.86 -11.86
C TRP A 77 -4.15 -1.09 -10.82
N THR A 78 -4.09 -0.27 -9.78
CA THR A 78 -3.24 -0.54 -8.61
C THR A 78 -3.83 0.10 -7.36
N GLY A 79 -3.16 -0.08 -6.24
CA GLY A 79 -3.54 0.49 -4.96
C GLY A 79 -3.21 -0.48 -3.85
N SER A 80 -3.94 -0.35 -2.74
CA SER A 80 -3.65 -1.13 -1.56
C SER A 80 -4.24 -2.53 -1.60
N THR A 81 -5.39 -2.72 -2.27
CA THR A 81 -6.29 -3.87 -2.15
C THR A 81 -5.65 -5.22 -2.50
N ASN A 82 -5.60 -6.16 -1.55
CA ASN A 82 -5.24 -7.54 -1.86
C ASN A 82 -6.34 -8.23 -2.69
N TRP A 83 -5.97 -9.31 -3.39
CA TRP A 83 -6.92 -10.15 -4.13
C TRP A 83 -7.60 -11.19 -3.21
N THR A 84 -8.14 -10.74 -2.07
CA THR A 84 -8.83 -11.58 -1.07
C THR A 84 -10.26 -11.09 -0.84
N ASN A 85 -11.17 -11.97 -0.40
CA ASN A 85 -12.56 -11.56 -0.14
C ASN A 85 -12.65 -10.45 0.92
N ASP A 86 -11.81 -10.50 1.95
CA ASP A 86 -11.82 -9.53 3.04
C ASP A 86 -11.33 -8.15 2.62
N SER A 87 -10.24 -8.05 1.83
CA SER A 87 -9.82 -6.75 1.29
C SER A 87 -10.89 -6.09 0.42
N TRP A 88 -11.67 -6.87 -0.31
CA TRP A 88 -12.74 -6.33 -1.16
C TRP A 88 -14.05 -6.02 -0.41
N THR A 89 -14.19 -6.44 0.85
CA THR A 89 -15.48 -6.33 1.57
C THR A 89 -15.40 -5.74 2.98
N LYS A 90 -14.23 -5.69 3.62
CA LYS A 90 -14.08 -5.38 5.06
C LYS A 90 -12.96 -4.39 5.41
N GLU A 91 -12.15 -4.00 4.43
CA GLU A 91 -11.00 -3.12 4.63
C GLU A 91 -11.21 -1.76 3.94
N GLU A 92 -10.70 -0.69 4.54
CA GLU A 92 -10.61 0.60 3.86
C GLU A 92 -9.45 0.54 2.86
N ASN A 93 -9.80 0.45 1.59
CA ASN A 93 -8.86 0.23 0.50
C ASN A 93 -8.91 1.35 -0.55
N VAL A 94 -7.82 1.49 -1.30
CA VAL A 94 -7.75 2.35 -2.48
C VAL A 94 -7.51 1.48 -3.71
N ILE A 95 -8.29 1.73 -4.76
CA ILE A 95 -8.04 1.24 -6.10
C ILE A 95 -8.01 2.44 -7.03
N VAL A 96 -6.90 2.61 -7.76
CA VAL A 96 -6.72 3.63 -8.79
C VAL A 96 -6.69 2.93 -10.14
N LYS A 97 -7.62 3.31 -11.03
CA LYS A 97 -7.66 2.90 -12.43
C LYS A 97 -7.19 4.05 -13.29
N ILE A 98 -6.07 3.87 -14.00
CA ILE A 98 -5.47 4.92 -14.83
C ILE A 98 -5.38 4.45 -16.28
N PRO A 99 -6.15 5.03 -17.21
CA PRO A 99 -5.95 4.88 -18.64
C PRO A 99 -4.67 5.63 -19.04
N SER A 100 -3.60 4.88 -19.32
CA SER A 100 -2.32 5.41 -19.78
C SER A 100 -1.47 4.27 -20.33
N SER A 101 -1.21 4.28 -21.63
CA SER A 101 -0.33 3.29 -22.27
C SER A 101 1.12 3.41 -21.78
N ALA A 102 1.58 4.63 -21.48
CA ALA A 102 2.91 4.86 -20.91
C ALA A 102 3.05 4.21 -19.53
N LEU A 103 2.12 4.44 -18.60
CA LEU A 103 2.16 3.75 -17.30
C LEU A 103 1.96 2.24 -17.46
N ALA A 104 1.06 1.80 -18.35
CA ALA A 104 0.86 0.38 -18.62
C ALA A 104 2.13 -0.31 -19.11
N ALA A 105 2.95 0.36 -19.93
CA ALA A 105 4.24 -0.16 -20.35
C ALA A 105 5.22 -0.32 -19.17
N GLU A 106 5.28 0.64 -18.24
CA GLU A 106 6.16 0.54 -17.08
C GLU A 106 5.74 -0.56 -16.09
N TYR A 107 4.44 -0.68 -15.80
CA TYR A 107 3.93 -1.80 -14.99
C TYR A 107 4.12 -3.14 -15.71
N ALA A 108 3.98 -3.21 -17.03
CA ALA A 108 4.24 -4.43 -17.80
C ALA A 108 5.73 -4.81 -17.78
N ARG A 109 6.65 -3.83 -17.80
CA ARG A 109 8.09 -4.06 -17.64
C ARG A 109 8.40 -4.64 -16.27
N ASN A 110 7.90 -4.03 -15.19
CA ASN A 110 8.05 -4.56 -13.83
C ASN A 110 7.48 -5.99 -13.71
N PHE A 111 6.28 -6.22 -14.26
CA PHE A 111 5.68 -7.55 -14.32
C PHE A 111 6.59 -8.55 -15.04
N GLY A 112 7.20 -8.14 -16.16
CA GLY A 112 8.13 -8.96 -16.94
C GLY A 112 9.35 -9.39 -16.13
N GLU A 113 9.97 -8.50 -15.37
CA GLU A 113 11.13 -8.84 -14.53
C GLU A 113 10.80 -9.95 -13.53
N LEU A 114 9.64 -9.87 -12.86
CA LEU A 114 9.15 -10.90 -11.94
C LEU A 114 8.73 -12.17 -12.67
N TRP A 115 8.05 -12.02 -13.81
CA TRP A 115 7.56 -13.14 -14.61
C TRP A 115 8.70 -13.97 -15.18
N ASP A 116 9.80 -13.36 -15.59
CA ASP A 116 10.91 -14.08 -16.19
C ASP A 116 11.76 -14.76 -15.10
N THR A 117 12.08 -14.03 -14.03
CA THR A 117 13.00 -14.50 -12.99
C THR A 117 12.34 -15.34 -11.89
N GLY A 118 11.06 -15.09 -11.57
CA GLY A 118 10.39 -15.65 -10.39
C GLY A 118 10.94 -15.14 -9.06
N ARG A 119 11.65 -14.00 -9.05
CA ARG A 119 12.35 -13.46 -7.87
C ARG A 119 12.04 -11.98 -7.68
N VAL A 120 11.94 -11.54 -6.42
CA VAL A 120 11.79 -10.13 -6.05
C VAL A 120 13.11 -9.36 -6.19
N GLU A 121 14.21 -9.98 -5.79
CA GLU A 121 15.55 -9.39 -5.82
C GLU A 121 15.90 -8.88 -7.24
N GLY A 122 16.42 -7.65 -7.31
CA GLY A 122 16.90 -7.04 -8.55
C GLY A 122 15.81 -6.38 -9.41
N THR A 123 14.53 -6.51 -9.06
CA THR A 123 13.43 -5.87 -9.79
C THR A 123 13.27 -4.39 -9.45
N GLY A 124 12.66 -3.62 -10.37
CA GLY A 124 12.34 -2.20 -10.15
C GLY A 124 13.56 -1.26 -10.12
N LYS A 125 14.74 -1.70 -10.59
CA LYS A 125 16.00 -0.93 -10.52
C LYS A 125 16.19 0.01 -11.71
N TYR A 126 15.24 0.91 -11.93
CA TYR A 126 15.30 1.92 -13.00
C TYR A 126 14.51 3.17 -12.62
N ASP A 127 14.87 4.30 -13.23
CA ASP A 127 14.18 5.57 -13.07
C ASP A 127 13.13 5.73 -14.15
N LEU A 128 12.00 6.31 -13.79
CA LEU A 128 10.88 6.51 -14.68
C LEU A 128 10.58 8.00 -14.83
N ALA A 129 10.22 8.40 -16.04
CA ALA A 129 9.75 9.76 -16.26
C ALA A 129 8.35 9.93 -15.67
N SER A 130 8.01 11.17 -15.29
CA SER A 130 6.61 11.47 -15.00
C SER A 130 5.76 11.41 -16.28
N VAL A 131 4.56 10.87 -16.16
CA VAL A 131 3.58 10.71 -17.24
C VAL A 131 2.39 11.65 -16.98
N PRO A 132 1.97 12.47 -17.95
CA PRO A 132 0.74 13.24 -17.83
C PRO A 132 -0.47 12.31 -17.93
N VAL A 133 -1.40 12.44 -16.99
CA VAL A 133 -2.69 11.77 -16.99
C VAL A 133 -3.79 12.80 -16.68
N VAL A 134 -5.05 12.40 -16.81
CA VAL A 134 -6.19 13.30 -16.59
C VAL A 134 -7.13 12.72 -15.54
N TYR A 135 -7.54 13.56 -14.60
CA TYR A 135 -8.59 13.25 -13.64
C TYR A 135 -9.70 14.30 -13.75
N GLN A 136 -10.90 13.88 -14.17
CA GLN A 136 -12.07 14.77 -14.33
C GLN A 136 -11.76 16.04 -15.14
N GLY A 137 -11.04 15.90 -16.26
CA GLY A 137 -10.63 17.01 -17.12
C GLY A 137 -9.46 17.85 -16.59
N SER A 138 -8.96 17.59 -15.38
CA SER A 138 -7.81 18.28 -14.80
C SER A 138 -6.52 17.50 -15.02
N PRO A 139 -5.39 18.18 -15.33
CA PRO A 139 -4.11 17.51 -15.51
C PRO A 139 -3.60 16.97 -14.18
N VAL A 140 -3.04 15.76 -14.22
CA VAL A 140 -2.33 15.12 -13.12
C VAL A 140 -0.98 14.66 -13.64
N ARG A 141 0.10 14.98 -12.93
CA ARG A 141 1.42 14.42 -13.22
C ARG A 141 1.60 13.16 -12.39
N ALA A 142 1.70 12.01 -13.04
CA ALA A 142 1.89 10.73 -12.39
C ALA A 142 3.35 10.28 -12.47
N HIS A 143 3.90 9.78 -11.37
CA HIS A 143 5.22 9.16 -11.32
C HIS A 143 5.11 7.88 -10.50
N VAL A 144 5.72 6.79 -10.98
CA VAL A 144 5.68 5.49 -10.29
C VAL A 144 7.09 5.08 -9.87
N PHE A 145 7.18 4.53 -8.67
CA PHE A 145 8.37 3.88 -8.14
C PHE A 145 8.09 2.40 -7.95
N PHE A 146 9.10 1.55 -8.17
CA PHE A 146 9.04 0.11 -7.89
C PHE A 146 10.15 -0.28 -6.91
N ALA A 147 9.77 -0.89 -5.79
CA ALA A 147 10.67 -1.57 -4.87
C ALA A 147 10.94 -3.02 -5.35
N PRO A 148 12.09 -3.62 -5.02
CA PRO A 148 13.14 -3.09 -4.14
C PRO A 148 14.05 -2.04 -4.79
N GLY A 149 14.14 -2.00 -6.12
CA GLY A 149 15.10 -1.15 -6.83
C GLY A 149 15.00 0.36 -6.54
N ARG A 150 13.83 0.85 -6.09
CA ARG A 150 13.58 2.23 -5.65
C ARG A 150 12.97 2.33 -4.25
N GLY A 151 12.97 1.27 -3.45
CA GLY A 151 12.32 1.22 -2.13
C GLY A 151 12.71 2.35 -1.20
N ARG A 152 14.02 2.57 -0.98
CA ARG A 152 14.51 3.69 -0.15
C ARG A 152 14.02 5.06 -0.65
N GLN A 153 13.95 5.26 -1.97
CA GLN A 153 13.52 6.54 -2.53
C GLN A 153 12.04 6.82 -2.27
N MET A 154 11.20 5.77 -2.20
CA MET A 154 9.76 5.90 -1.94
C MET A 154 9.49 6.56 -0.57
N ALA A 155 10.14 6.07 0.49
CA ALA A 155 9.99 6.65 1.83
C ALA A 155 10.51 8.10 1.89
N HIS A 156 11.62 8.39 1.22
CA HIS A 156 12.20 9.73 1.16
C HIS A 156 11.33 10.71 0.37
N ALA A 157 10.70 10.29 -0.74
CA ALA A 157 9.80 11.14 -1.51
C ALA A 157 8.61 11.61 -0.65
N ILE A 158 8.03 10.69 0.13
CA ILE A 158 6.93 11.01 1.06
C ILE A 158 7.41 11.94 2.18
N ALA A 159 8.54 11.60 2.83
CA ALA A 159 9.13 12.43 3.88
C ALA A 159 9.46 13.84 3.39
N GLN A 160 10.08 13.97 2.22
CA GLN A 160 10.39 15.26 1.60
C GLN A 160 9.13 16.08 1.33
N ALA A 161 8.06 15.46 0.83
CA ALA A 161 6.79 16.15 0.63
C ALA A 161 6.25 16.68 1.98
N ILE A 162 6.16 15.81 3.00
CA ILE A 162 5.68 16.19 4.35
C ILE A 162 6.49 17.36 4.92
N ALA A 163 7.82 17.33 4.80
CA ALA A 163 8.69 18.38 5.31
C ALA A 163 8.40 19.76 4.68
N HIS A 164 8.03 19.78 3.39
CA HIS A 164 7.79 21.00 2.63
C HIS A 164 6.31 21.42 2.57
N ALA A 165 5.41 20.64 3.16
CA ALA A 165 3.97 20.87 3.16
C ALA A 165 3.59 22.29 3.62
N LYS A 166 2.64 22.91 2.91
CA LYS A 166 2.22 24.30 3.16
C LYS A 166 0.80 24.45 3.68
N ARG A 167 -0.11 23.58 3.26
CA ARG A 167 -1.55 23.71 3.51
C ARG A 167 -2.12 22.55 4.31
N ARG A 168 -1.86 21.32 3.89
CA ARG A 168 -2.45 20.12 4.53
C ARG A 168 -1.62 18.87 4.36
N ILE A 169 -1.72 17.99 5.36
CA ILE A 169 -1.17 16.64 5.35
C ILE A 169 -2.28 15.67 5.77
N ARG A 170 -2.40 14.57 5.04
CA ARG A 170 -3.22 13.41 5.40
C ARG A 170 -2.40 12.15 5.33
N VAL A 171 -2.46 11.33 6.37
CA VAL A 171 -1.83 10.00 6.39
C VAL A 171 -2.90 8.97 6.71
N CYS A 172 -3.00 7.91 5.94
CA CYS A 172 -3.95 6.83 6.19
C CYS A 172 -3.29 5.51 5.78
N SER A 173 -2.70 4.81 6.72
CA SER A 173 -1.86 3.62 6.46
C SER A 173 -2.03 2.61 7.59
N PRO A 174 -2.01 1.29 7.34
CA PRO A 174 -2.06 0.28 8.39
C PRO A 174 -1.02 0.56 9.49
N VAL A 175 0.22 0.76 9.06
CA VAL A 175 1.37 0.98 9.93
C VAL A 175 2.19 2.19 9.45
N ILE A 176 2.93 2.81 10.38
CA ILE A 176 3.84 3.93 10.12
C ILE A 176 5.18 3.60 10.78
N THR A 177 6.10 3.02 10.02
CA THR A 177 7.33 2.38 10.54
C THR A 177 8.62 2.75 9.81
N ALA A 178 8.51 3.46 8.68
CA ALA A 178 9.65 4.03 7.96
C ALA A 178 10.31 5.13 8.80
N GLY A 179 11.61 4.97 9.09
CA GLY A 179 12.33 5.85 10.01
C GLY A 179 12.37 7.31 9.56
N VAL A 180 12.56 7.55 8.26
CA VAL A 180 12.60 8.91 7.68
C VAL A 180 11.24 9.61 7.76
N ILE A 181 10.15 8.87 7.64
CA ILE A 181 8.79 9.40 7.76
C ILE A 181 8.49 9.70 9.23
N LEU A 182 8.81 8.78 10.15
CA LEU A 182 8.66 9.00 11.60
C LEU A 182 9.48 10.19 12.08
N GLY A 183 10.73 10.32 11.67
CA GLY A 183 11.58 11.48 11.99
C GLY A 183 10.98 12.79 11.49
N THR A 184 10.51 12.82 10.25
CA THR A 184 9.87 14.01 9.66
C THR A 184 8.58 14.39 10.39
N LEU A 185 7.75 13.42 10.77
CA LEU A 185 6.55 13.67 11.58
C LEU A 185 6.91 14.13 13.00
N GLY A 186 8.00 13.62 13.57
CA GLY A 186 8.56 14.08 14.84
C GLY A 186 8.94 15.55 14.78
N ASP A 187 9.65 15.98 13.74
CA ASP A 187 9.98 17.40 13.52
C ASP A 187 8.72 18.25 13.31
N LEU A 188 7.74 17.73 12.55
CA LEU A 188 6.46 18.39 12.31
C LEU A 188 5.69 18.66 13.61
N ALA A 189 5.70 17.71 14.54
CA ALA A 189 5.02 17.80 15.84
C ALA A 189 5.54 18.91 16.76
N HIS A 190 6.79 19.38 16.55
CA HIS A 190 7.44 20.38 17.40
C HIS A 190 7.50 21.78 16.79
N ARG A 191 6.77 22.02 15.70
CA ARG A 191 6.72 23.32 15.01
C ARG A 191 5.30 23.68 14.60
N ARG A 192 5.09 24.92 14.17
CA ARG A 192 3.87 25.25 13.43
C ARG A 192 3.83 24.42 12.16
N HIS A 193 2.74 23.68 11.98
CA HIS A 193 2.54 22.77 10.86
C HIS A 193 1.21 23.08 10.15
N PRO A 194 1.08 22.71 8.86
CA PRO A 194 -0.20 22.73 8.16
C PRO A 194 -1.24 21.82 8.83
N ASP A 195 -2.48 21.91 8.39
CA ASP A 195 -3.56 21.05 8.89
C ASP A 195 -3.21 19.57 8.70
N PHE A 196 -3.11 18.82 9.79
CA PHE A 196 -2.70 17.43 9.80
C PHE A 196 -3.84 16.55 10.32
N LYS A 197 -4.12 15.45 9.61
CA LYS A 197 -4.90 14.32 10.15
C LYS A 197 -4.27 12.99 9.74
N GLY A 198 -4.16 12.08 10.68
CA GLY A 198 -3.61 10.75 10.46
C GLY A 198 -4.59 9.64 10.87
N VAL A 199 -4.56 8.50 10.18
CA VAL A 199 -5.27 7.29 10.58
C VAL A 199 -4.35 6.09 10.46
N TYR A 200 -4.34 5.24 11.49
CA TYR A 200 -3.59 3.98 11.49
C TYR A 200 -4.39 2.81 12.07
N ASP A 201 -3.88 1.60 11.89
CA ASP A 201 -4.41 0.40 12.52
C ASP A 201 -3.79 0.22 13.91
N ARG A 202 -4.59 0.38 14.98
CA ARG A 202 -4.13 0.28 16.37
C ARG A 202 -3.66 -1.13 16.69
N THR A 203 -4.36 -2.14 16.20
CA THR A 203 -4.04 -3.55 16.47
C THR A 203 -2.71 -3.91 15.81
N GLN A 204 -2.51 -3.58 14.53
CA GLN A 204 -1.24 -3.84 13.85
C GLN A 204 -0.07 -3.01 14.42
N MET A 205 -0.30 -1.74 14.75
CA MET A 205 0.76 -0.93 15.37
C MET A 205 1.14 -1.45 16.76
N ALA A 206 0.22 -2.05 17.53
CA ALA A 206 0.56 -2.69 18.80
C ALA A 206 1.51 -3.89 18.60
N GLU A 207 1.28 -4.70 17.55
CA GLU A 207 2.16 -5.81 17.19
C GLU A 207 3.56 -5.29 16.78
N VAL A 208 3.62 -4.26 15.94
CA VAL A 208 4.88 -3.57 15.56
C VAL A 208 5.64 -3.05 16.78
N LEU A 209 4.95 -2.38 17.71
CA LEU A 209 5.55 -1.88 18.95
C LEU A 209 6.13 -3.02 19.80
N GLY A 210 5.43 -4.17 19.83
CA GLY A 210 5.93 -5.39 20.47
C GLY A 210 7.24 -5.88 19.86
N GLN A 211 7.35 -5.87 18.53
CA GLN A 211 8.59 -6.24 17.81
C GLN A 211 9.74 -5.27 18.08
N TRP A 212 9.49 -3.96 17.98
CA TRP A 212 10.52 -2.95 18.22
C TRP A 212 11.06 -2.95 19.65
N ARG A 213 10.26 -3.41 20.63
CA ARG A 213 10.71 -3.51 22.03
C ARG A 213 11.86 -4.51 22.20
N VAL A 214 11.93 -5.54 21.35
CA VAL A 214 12.94 -6.60 21.43
C VAL A 214 14.01 -6.50 20.34
N ASP A 215 13.85 -5.60 19.37
CA ASP A 215 14.86 -5.30 18.34
C ASP A 215 15.78 -4.14 18.81
N PRO A 216 17.08 -4.41 19.08
CA PRO A 216 18.01 -3.39 19.54
C PRO A 216 18.20 -2.24 18.54
N HIS A 217 17.98 -2.46 17.24
CA HIS A 217 18.14 -1.46 16.19
C HIS A 217 16.90 -0.56 16.01
N ALA A 218 15.76 -0.94 16.59
CA ALA A 218 14.49 -0.22 16.46
C ALA A 218 13.96 0.38 17.77
N THR A 219 14.71 0.28 18.87
CA THR A 219 14.33 0.77 20.21
C THR A 219 13.83 2.21 20.26
N TRP A 220 14.38 3.09 19.40
CA TRP A 220 13.97 4.50 19.31
C TRP A 220 12.62 4.71 18.60
N LYS A 221 12.20 3.79 17.72
CA LYS A 221 11.02 3.96 16.87
C LYS A 221 9.70 3.93 17.66
N GLY A 222 9.64 3.10 18.69
CA GLY A 222 8.45 3.00 19.56
C GLY A 222 8.12 4.33 20.26
N PRO A 223 9.06 4.89 21.06
CA PRO A 223 8.89 6.21 21.67
C PRO A 223 8.63 7.32 20.64
N ALA A 224 9.29 7.28 19.47
CA ALA A 224 9.05 8.26 18.42
C ALA A 224 7.61 8.22 17.88
N PHE A 225 7.11 7.01 17.55
CA PHE A 225 5.72 6.85 17.12
C PHE A 225 4.72 7.29 18.19
N GLN A 226 4.93 6.91 19.45
CA GLN A 226 4.08 7.31 20.57
C GLN A 226 4.01 8.85 20.69
N THR A 227 5.15 9.52 20.65
CA THR A 227 5.24 10.98 20.71
C THR A 227 4.49 11.63 19.54
N VAL A 228 4.74 11.17 18.31
CA VAL A 228 4.06 11.68 17.10
C VAL A 228 2.56 11.47 17.17
N SER A 229 2.11 10.28 17.56
CA SER A 229 0.68 9.92 17.63
C SER A 229 -0.07 10.68 18.73
N ALA A 230 0.62 11.13 19.78
CA ALA A 230 0.05 11.96 20.83
C ALA A 230 0.05 13.46 20.48
N ALA A 231 1.05 13.92 19.73
CA ALA A 231 1.23 15.34 19.41
C ALA A 231 0.45 15.79 18.17
N LEU A 232 0.20 14.89 17.21
CA LEU A 232 -0.54 15.19 15.99
C LEU A 232 -1.96 14.59 16.03
N PRO A 233 -2.95 15.19 15.35
CA PRO A 233 -4.30 14.62 15.27
C PRO A 233 -4.31 13.26 14.56
N PHE A 234 -4.32 12.18 15.33
CA PHE A 234 -4.47 10.81 14.84
C PHE A 234 -5.79 10.19 15.33
N ALA A 235 -6.46 9.51 14.41
CA ALA A 235 -7.48 8.52 14.70
C ALA A 235 -6.87 7.12 14.52
N SER A 236 -7.50 6.09 15.09
CA SER A 236 -6.97 4.73 14.96
C SER A 236 -8.09 3.70 14.92
N LYS A 237 -8.08 2.83 13.92
CA LYS A 237 -9.00 1.69 13.81
C LYS A 237 -8.54 0.59 14.76
N VAL A 238 -9.47 -0.03 15.49
CA VAL A 238 -9.20 -1.28 16.22
C VAL A 238 -9.77 -2.41 15.38
N THR A 239 -8.93 -3.37 15.03
CA THR A 239 -9.27 -4.48 14.13
C THR A 239 -9.14 -5.81 14.82
N THR A 240 -9.71 -6.84 14.21
CA THR A 240 -9.60 -8.22 14.69
C THR A 240 -8.12 -8.63 14.66
N PRO A 241 -7.53 -9.08 15.78
CA PRO A 241 -6.16 -9.60 15.79
C PRO A 241 -6.00 -10.73 14.78
N TYR A 242 -4.86 -10.72 14.07
CA TYR A 242 -4.65 -11.66 12.98
C TYR A 242 -4.59 -13.12 13.49
N THR A 243 -5.38 -13.99 12.87
CA THR A 243 -5.06 -15.42 12.74
C THR A 243 -5.33 -15.84 11.29
N PRO A 244 -4.83 -17.02 10.83
CA PRO A 244 -5.15 -17.52 9.50
C PRO A 244 -6.65 -17.71 9.24
N THR A 245 -7.48 -17.79 10.29
CA THR A 245 -8.92 -18.05 10.21
C THR A 245 -9.78 -16.91 10.76
N SER A 246 -9.16 -15.84 11.26
CA SER A 246 -9.89 -14.65 11.71
C SER A 246 -10.43 -13.88 10.52
N VAL A 247 -11.34 -12.94 10.80
CA VAL A 247 -11.66 -11.88 9.85
C VAL A 247 -10.44 -10.97 9.70
N HIS A 248 -10.19 -10.50 8.48
CA HIS A 248 -9.15 -9.51 8.18
C HIS A 248 -9.82 -8.17 7.84
N ASP A 249 -10.14 -7.39 8.87
CA ASP A 249 -10.80 -6.08 8.75
C ASP A 249 -9.83 -4.92 8.96
N PHE A 250 -8.64 -5.01 8.40
CA PHE A 250 -7.55 -4.05 8.61
C PHE A 250 -7.84 -2.65 8.04
N MET A 251 -7.23 -1.61 8.62
CA MET A 251 -7.05 -0.33 7.92
C MET A 251 -6.00 -0.54 6.82
N HIS A 252 -6.36 -0.41 5.54
CA HIS A 252 -5.46 -0.84 4.46
C HIS A 252 -5.14 0.24 3.42
N ALA A 253 -5.61 1.48 3.59
CA ALA A 253 -5.70 2.45 2.49
C ALA A 253 -4.36 2.86 1.84
N LYS A 254 -3.27 2.93 2.62
CA LYS A 254 -1.91 3.31 2.17
C LYS A 254 -1.91 4.61 1.35
N ILE A 255 -2.35 5.67 2.00
CA ILE A 255 -2.44 7.01 1.44
C ILE A 255 -1.53 7.94 2.24
N THR A 256 -0.79 8.78 1.53
CA THR A 256 -0.34 10.07 2.06
C THR A 256 -0.74 11.17 1.09
N VAL A 257 -1.47 12.19 1.56
CA VAL A 257 -1.73 13.41 0.78
C VAL A 257 -0.94 14.54 1.39
N VAL A 258 -0.18 15.25 0.56
CA VAL A 258 0.50 16.49 0.95
C VAL A 258 0.10 17.57 -0.03
N ASP A 259 -0.60 18.59 0.46
CA ASP A 259 -1.15 19.67 -0.35
C ASP A 259 -1.98 19.16 -1.54
N ASN A 260 -1.39 19.11 -2.74
CA ASN A 260 -2.00 18.67 -3.99
C ASN A 260 -1.39 17.38 -4.54
N THR A 261 -0.50 16.73 -3.79
CA THR A 261 0.18 15.49 -4.17
C THR A 261 -0.39 14.33 -3.38
N VAL A 262 -0.76 13.26 -4.08
CA VAL A 262 -1.19 11.99 -3.49
C VAL A 262 -0.11 10.95 -3.69
N PHE A 263 0.23 10.26 -2.61
CA PHE A 263 1.07 9.07 -2.59
C PHE A 263 0.19 7.87 -2.24
N THR A 264 0.11 6.89 -3.12
CA THR A 264 -0.66 5.65 -2.90
C THR A 264 -0.10 4.49 -3.73
N GLY A 265 -0.54 3.27 -3.50
CA GLY A 265 -0.03 2.08 -4.16
C GLY A 265 -0.08 0.89 -3.22
N SER A 266 0.77 -0.09 -3.44
CA SER A 266 0.85 -1.24 -2.55
C SER A 266 1.71 -0.98 -1.30
N TYR A 267 2.61 0.02 -1.37
CA TYR A 267 3.59 0.36 -0.35
C TYR A 267 2.95 0.81 0.97
N ASN A 268 3.27 0.10 2.04
CA ASN A 268 3.02 0.57 3.41
C ASN A 268 4.06 1.65 3.76
N LEU A 269 3.76 2.58 4.68
CA LEU A 269 4.76 3.54 5.18
C LEU A 269 5.79 2.86 6.10
N SER A 270 6.44 1.79 5.61
CA SER A 270 7.24 0.85 6.40
C SER A 270 8.62 0.60 5.82
N HIS A 271 9.56 0.24 6.69
CA HIS A 271 10.91 -0.12 6.30
C HIS A 271 10.93 -1.43 5.48
N ALA A 272 10.18 -2.45 5.92
CA ALA A 272 10.08 -3.73 5.19
C ALA A 272 9.50 -3.56 3.78
N GLY A 273 8.69 -2.52 3.54
CA GLY A 273 8.18 -2.22 2.21
C GLY A 273 9.25 -1.76 1.22
N GLU A 274 10.44 -1.37 1.69
CA GLU A 274 11.54 -0.93 0.84
C GLU A 274 12.22 -2.12 0.13
N ASP A 275 12.15 -3.32 0.70
CA ASP A 275 12.80 -4.53 0.18
C ASP A 275 11.79 -5.47 -0.52
N ASN A 276 10.50 -5.39 -0.15
CA ASN A 276 9.42 -6.09 -0.85
C ASN A 276 9.22 -5.58 -2.29
N ALA A 277 8.65 -6.42 -3.16
CA ALA A 277 8.14 -5.96 -4.44
C ALA A 277 6.87 -5.11 -4.23
N GLU A 278 7.03 -3.79 -4.18
CA GLU A 278 5.95 -2.83 -3.95
C GLU A 278 5.99 -1.68 -4.95
N ASN A 279 4.85 -1.04 -5.18
CA ASN A 279 4.78 0.16 -6.01
C ASN A 279 4.24 1.35 -5.21
N LEU A 280 4.73 2.55 -5.57
CA LEU A 280 4.24 3.83 -5.09
C LEU A 280 3.96 4.72 -6.29
N LEU A 281 2.71 5.16 -6.42
CA LEU A 281 2.30 6.25 -7.30
C LEU A 281 2.36 7.57 -6.54
N GLN A 282 3.11 8.51 -7.09
CA GLN A 282 3.02 9.93 -6.79
C GLN A 282 2.16 10.61 -7.86
N LEU A 283 1.06 11.24 -7.45
CA LEU A 283 0.07 11.86 -8.33
C LEU A 283 -0.10 13.33 -7.93
N ASP A 284 0.46 14.24 -8.72
CA ASP A 284 0.35 15.69 -8.49
C ASP A 284 -0.88 16.23 -9.23
N GLY A 285 -1.94 16.60 -8.50
CA GLY A 285 -3.15 17.19 -9.06
C GLY A 285 -4.19 17.55 -8.01
N ALA A 286 -4.60 18.83 -7.94
CA ALA A 286 -5.42 19.35 -6.86
C ALA A 286 -6.79 18.66 -6.72
N PRO A 287 -7.60 18.49 -7.80
CA PRO A 287 -8.92 17.85 -7.66
C PRO A 287 -8.83 16.38 -7.25
N LEU A 288 -7.79 15.68 -7.69
CA LEU A 288 -7.53 14.31 -7.25
C LEU A 288 -7.14 14.28 -5.77
N ALA A 289 -6.26 15.18 -5.34
CA ALA A 289 -5.86 15.30 -3.94
C ALA A 289 -7.06 15.63 -3.04
N ASP A 290 -7.96 16.52 -3.47
CA ASP A 290 -9.19 16.84 -2.74
C ASP A 290 -10.05 15.59 -2.52
N ARG A 291 -10.21 14.75 -3.55
CA ARG A 291 -10.95 13.49 -3.42
C ARG A 291 -10.33 12.53 -2.40
N PHE A 292 -9.00 12.42 -2.37
CA PHE A 292 -8.30 11.61 -1.38
C PHE A 292 -8.41 12.20 0.04
N VAL A 293 -8.39 13.53 0.18
CA VAL A 293 -8.60 14.19 1.47
C VAL A 293 -10.02 13.94 1.99
N GLU A 294 -11.05 14.02 1.16
CA GLU A 294 -12.42 13.69 1.56
C GLU A 294 -12.51 12.26 2.12
N PHE A 295 -11.90 11.29 1.45
CA PHE A 295 -11.85 9.91 1.90
C PHE A 295 -11.14 9.78 3.25
N VAL A 296 -9.93 10.35 3.39
CA VAL A 296 -9.18 10.25 4.65
C VAL A 296 -9.89 10.99 5.79
N ASP A 297 -10.53 12.12 5.52
CA ASP A 297 -11.30 12.86 6.54
C ASP A 297 -12.52 12.09 7.02
N ALA A 298 -13.22 11.39 6.13
CA ALA A 298 -14.33 10.51 6.50
C ALA A 298 -13.85 9.33 7.35
N VAL A 299 -12.74 8.70 6.96
CA VAL A 299 -12.11 7.61 7.73
C VAL A 299 -11.63 8.12 9.09
N TYR A 300 -11.00 9.29 9.15
CA TYR A 300 -10.59 9.93 10.40
C TYR A 300 -11.79 10.18 11.30
N ALA A 301 -12.86 10.81 10.80
CA ALA A 301 -14.06 11.11 11.58
C ALA A 301 -14.73 9.85 12.15
N ARG A 302 -14.69 8.74 11.40
CA ARG A 302 -15.20 7.43 11.84
C ARG A 302 -14.41 6.88 13.04
N TYR A 303 -13.09 6.99 13.02
CA TYR A 303 -12.22 6.37 14.04
C TYR A 303 -11.75 7.31 15.15
N ALA A 304 -11.91 8.62 14.97
CA ALA A 304 -11.61 9.61 16.02
C ALA A 304 -12.55 9.50 17.22
N GLN A 305 -13.73 8.89 17.02
CA GLN A 305 -14.74 8.68 18.04
C GLN A 305 -14.49 7.44 18.90
N THR A 306 -13.53 6.58 18.54
CA THR A 306 -13.19 5.38 19.30
C THR A 306 -12.20 5.75 20.41
N PRO A 307 -12.60 5.75 21.70
CA PRO A 307 -11.68 6.08 22.78
C PRO A 307 -10.45 5.18 22.73
N ALA A 308 -9.31 5.69 23.17
CA ALA A 308 -8.22 4.81 23.60
C ALA A 308 -8.79 3.94 24.72
N ALA A 309 -8.95 2.63 24.48
CA ALA A 309 -9.21 1.73 25.59
C ALA A 309 -8.02 1.87 26.54
N ALA A 310 -8.28 2.12 27.81
CA ALA A 310 -7.24 2.19 28.82
C ALA A 310 -6.39 0.90 28.71
N PRO A 311 -5.05 1.01 28.77
CA PRO A 311 -4.21 -0.18 28.76
C PRO A 311 -4.64 -1.09 29.91
N LYS A 312 -4.94 -2.35 29.59
CA LYS A 312 -4.97 -3.42 30.60
C LYS A 312 -3.56 -3.87 30.90
#